data_AF-D9XQL0-F1
#
_entry.id   AF-D9XQL0-F1
#
_cell.length_a   1.000
_cell.length_b   1.000
_cell.length_c   1.000
_cell.angle_alpha   90.00
_cell.angle_beta   90.00
_cell.angle_gamma   90.00
#
_symmetry.space_group_name_H-M   'P 1'
#
loop_
_entity.id
_entity.type
_entity.pdbx_description
1 polymer ?
#
loop_
_entity_poly.entity_id
_entity_poly.type
_entity_poly.pdbx_seq_one_letter_code
_entity_poly.pdbx_strand_id
1 'polypeptide(L)'
;MAQEQLQQPRWRCLRRGRPHPRNHPRPRLEAHTRPPPGLRPPPVDRLPPVRLRTTMTRPLTAAQRRIVDAADPGTGRLRGTPAQLAALVKRGLAFRHPRPPHDHFLTPAGHRAREAEAEAAPEPVTAPAGTSAFAARVGGEHPAPESGPARLREVRGAWQGMLELRRMTNPDGSTDRPCGWERAQVVQAAALALEAAGHRPATDGEGGYRVRETPQPEAVAVYAPDGESLRACAATLEGAGWQVGAYTEPRTRARYLLASPRRV
;
A
#
# COMPACT_ATOMS: atom_id res chain seq x y z
N MET A 1 55.59 0.18 33.17
CA MET A 1 55.67 -1.15 32.54
C MET A 1 54.32 -1.41 31.90
N ALA A 2 54.19 -1.01 30.64
CA ALA A 2 54.13 -1.87 29.45
C ALA A 2 52.65 -2.10 29.06
N GLN A 3 52.05 -1.21 28.25
CA GLN A 3 51.95 -1.29 26.77
C GLN A 3 51.30 -2.58 26.28
N GLU A 4 50.05 -2.48 25.80
CA GLU A 4 49.67 -3.14 24.54
C GLU A 4 48.58 -2.31 23.84
N GLN A 5 49.04 -1.55 22.85
CA GLN A 5 48.22 -0.91 21.82
C GLN A 5 48.27 -1.77 20.56
N LEU A 6 47.29 -1.53 19.66
CA LEU A 6 47.22 -1.90 18.24
C LEU A 6 46.72 -3.34 18.00
N GLN A 7 45.71 -3.58 17.15
CA GLN A 7 45.71 -3.20 15.73
C GLN A 7 44.29 -3.33 15.14
N GLN A 8 43.80 -2.26 14.50
CA GLN A 8 42.77 -2.35 13.46
C GLN A 8 43.45 -2.51 12.09
N PRO A 9 42.89 -3.28 11.15
CA PRO A 9 43.31 -3.19 9.76
C PRO A 9 42.48 -2.14 9.00
N ARG A 10 43.15 -1.02 8.71
CA ARG A 10 42.79 -0.05 7.68
C ARG A 10 42.91 -0.73 6.31
N TRP A 11 41.82 -0.84 5.56
CA TRP A 11 41.89 -1.08 4.12
C TRP A 11 41.55 0.20 3.36
N ARG A 12 42.60 0.95 3.03
CA ARG A 12 42.63 1.97 1.96
C ARG A 12 43.61 1.49 0.90
N CYS A 13 43.11 1.07 -0.25
CA CYS A 13 43.83 1.04 -1.53
C CYS A 13 42.90 1.69 -2.57
N LEU A 14 43.19 2.91 -3.03
CA LEU A 14 44.05 3.26 -4.17
C LEU A 14 43.35 3.15 -5.53
N ARG A 15 43.05 4.36 -6.05
CA ARG A 15 42.82 4.81 -7.43
C ARG A 15 43.24 3.85 -8.57
N ARG A 16 42.39 3.80 -9.59
CA ARG A 16 42.65 3.90 -11.06
C ARG A 16 41.24 3.97 -11.69
N GLY A 17 40.76 5.02 -12.36
CA GLY A 17 41.39 5.87 -13.36
C GLY A 17 41.20 5.28 -14.74
N ARG A 18 40.01 5.43 -15.36
CA ARG A 18 39.77 5.26 -16.82
C ARG A 18 38.52 6.03 -17.29
N PRO A 19 38.46 6.42 -18.57
CA PRO A 19 38.07 7.77 -18.98
C PRO A 19 36.69 7.86 -19.66
N HIS A 20 36.18 9.09 -19.65
CA HIS A 20 35.03 9.61 -20.39
C HIS A 20 35.04 9.23 -21.89
N PRO A 21 33.95 8.66 -22.44
CA PRO A 21 33.74 8.65 -23.87
C PRO A 21 33.28 10.03 -24.35
N ARG A 22 33.98 10.49 -25.39
CA ARG A 22 33.88 11.78 -26.07
C ARG A 22 32.49 11.98 -26.70
N ASN A 23 31.93 13.17 -26.49
CA ASN A 23 30.84 13.73 -27.28
C ASN A 23 31.26 13.84 -28.75
N HIS A 24 30.63 13.08 -29.63
CA HIS A 24 30.69 13.33 -31.08
C HIS A 24 29.64 14.40 -31.44
N PRO A 25 30.03 15.50 -32.11
CA PRO A 25 29.08 16.46 -32.64
C PRO A 25 28.38 15.85 -33.87
N ARG A 26 27.04 15.79 -33.86
CA ARG A 26 26.28 15.44 -35.07
C ARG A 26 26.37 16.58 -36.09
N PRO A 27 26.60 16.27 -37.37
CA PRO A 27 26.64 17.26 -38.42
C PRO A 27 25.24 17.82 -38.70
N ARG A 28 25.20 19.14 -38.80
CA ARG A 28 24.11 20.00 -39.23
C ARG A 28 23.87 19.75 -40.73
N LEU A 29 22.77 19.09 -41.08
CA LEU A 29 22.28 19.07 -42.47
C LEU A 29 21.18 20.12 -42.60
N GLU A 30 21.61 21.33 -42.95
CA GLU A 30 20.76 22.27 -43.67
C GLU A 30 20.72 21.80 -45.12
N ALA A 31 19.55 21.34 -45.57
CA ALA A 31 19.26 21.18 -46.98
C ALA A 31 17.91 21.84 -47.24
N HIS A 32 17.99 23.04 -47.81
CA HIS A 32 16.90 23.76 -48.40
C HIS A 32 16.23 22.90 -49.48
N THR A 33 14.94 22.65 -49.33
CA THR A 33 14.07 22.37 -50.48
C THR A 33 12.75 23.09 -50.23
N ARG A 34 12.60 24.23 -50.90
CA ARG A 34 11.34 24.98 -50.98
C ARG A 34 10.34 24.16 -51.81
N PRO A 35 9.16 23.79 -51.30
CA PRO A 35 8.06 23.32 -52.14
C PRO A 35 7.26 24.51 -52.72
N PRO A 36 6.65 24.35 -53.90
CA PRO A 36 5.92 25.40 -54.62
C PRO A 36 4.61 25.79 -53.91
N PRO A 37 4.10 27.01 -54.12
CA PRO A 37 2.87 27.48 -53.47
C PRO A 37 1.65 26.95 -54.23
N GLY A 38 0.60 26.61 -53.47
CA GLY A 38 -0.76 26.61 -53.99
C GLY A 38 -1.44 25.25 -54.09
N LEU A 39 -1.68 24.59 -52.95
CA LEU A 39 -2.86 23.76 -52.75
C LEU A 39 -3.37 24.00 -51.33
N ARG A 40 -4.56 24.60 -51.22
CA ARG A 40 -5.25 24.84 -49.95
C ARG A 40 -5.53 23.50 -49.25
N PRO A 41 -5.21 23.32 -47.96
CA PRO A 41 -5.72 22.17 -47.21
C PRO A 41 -7.24 22.34 -46.99
N PRO A 42 -8.04 21.26 -47.07
CA PRO A 42 -9.46 21.32 -46.76
C PRO A 42 -9.68 21.60 -45.27
N PRO A 43 -10.82 22.22 -44.90
CA PRO A 43 -11.13 22.56 -43.51
C PRO A 43 -11.20 21.28 -42.66
N VAL A 44 -10.38 21.24 -41.61
CA VAL A 44 -10.44 20.21 -40.57
C VAL A 44 -11.62 20.57 -39.67
N ASP A 45 -12.80 20.08 -40.01
CA ASP A 45 -13.93 20.13 -39.10
C ASP A 45 -14.77 18.85 -39.15
N ARG A 46 -14.87 18.23 -37.98
CA ARG A 46 -15.81 17.17 -37.58
C ARG A 46 -15.65 15.80 -38.24
N LEU A 47 -14.60 15.09 -37.83
CA LEU A 47 -14.73 13.64 -37.64
C LEU A 47 -15.72 13.41 -36.47
N PRO A 48 -16.81 12.63 -36.65
CA PRO A 48 -17.64 12.22 -35.52
C PRO A 48 -16.77 11.39 -34.55
N PRO A 49 -17.00 11.46 -33.23
CA PRO A 49 -16.25 10.63 -32.31
C PRO A 49 -16.47 9.17 -32.71
N VAL A 50 -15.36 8.49 -33.02
CA VAL A 50 -15.31 7.03 -33.08
C VAL A 50 -15.79 6.56 -31.72
N ARG A 51 -17.05 6.13 -31.64
CA ARG A 51 -17.55 5.43 -30.48
C ARG A 51 -16.71 4.17 -30.37
N LEU A 52 -15.75 4.17 -29.44
CA LEU A 52 -15.18 2.95 -28.94
C LEU A 52 -16.38 2.09 -28.52
N ARG A 53 -16.66 1.06 -29.31
CA ARG A 53 -17.55 -0.02 -28.91
C ARG A 53 -16.86 -0.68 -27.73
N THR A 54 -17.13 -0.17 -26.52
CA THR A 54 -16.94 -0.93 -25.30
C THR A 54 -17.86 -2.14 -25.47
N THR A 55 -17.31 -3.27 -25.89
CA THR A 55 -18.01 -4.53 -25.75
C THR A 55 -18.24 -4.67 -24.25
N MET A 56 -19.49 -4.44 -23.83
CA MET A 56 -19.90 -4.72 -22.45
C MET A 56 -19.78 -6.22 -22.28
N THR A 57 -18.58 -6.66 -21.88
CA THR A 57 -18.34 -8.02 -21.42
C THR A 57 -19.20 -8.14 -20.17
N ARG A 58 -20.37 -8.77 -20.32
CA ARG A 58 -21.34 -8.94 -19.24
C ARG A 58 -20.59 -9.41 -17.99
N PRO A 59 -20.72 -8.75 -16.83
CA PRO A 59 -19.97 -9.11 -15.63
C PRO A 59 -20.19 -10.58 -15.28
N LEU A 60 -19.17 -11.23 -14.72
CA LEU A 60 -19.26 -12.62 -14.30
C LEU A 60 -20.31 -12.75 -13.20
N THR A 61 -21.12 -13.81 -13.25
CA THR A 61 -22.03 -14.08 -12.14
C THR A 61 -21.23 -14.49 -10.91
N ALA A 62 -21.79 -14.29 -9.70
CA ALA A 62 -21.13 -14.69 -8.45
C ALA A 62 -20.74 -16.18 -8.44
N ALA A 63 -21.56 -17.04 -9.03
CA ALA A 63 -21.25 -18.47 -9.16
C ALA A 63 -20.09 -18.74 -10.14
N GLN A 64 -19.99 -17.98 -11.24
CA GLN A 64 -18.89 -18.13 -12.21
C GLN A 64 -17.56 -17.65 -11.63
N ARG A 65 -17.56 -16.55 -10.88
CA ARG A 65 -16.36 -16.03 -10.19
C ARG A 65 -15.77 -17.08 -9.25
N ARG A 66 -16.60 -17.64 -8.37
CA ARG A 66 -16.18 -18.70 -7.43
C ARG A 66 -15.50 -19.89 -8.11
N ILE A 67 -15.95 -20.28 -9.31
CA ILE A 67 -15.38 -21.41 -10.05
C ILE A 67 -14.03 -21.03 -10.68
N VAL A 68 -13.90 -19.79 -11.17
CA VAL A 68 -12.64 -19.26 -11.70
C VAL A 68 -11.62 -19.06 -10.59
N ASP A 69 -12.03 -18.58 -9.43
CA ASP A 69 -11.17 -18.36 -8.25
C ASP A 69 -10.69 -19.68 -7.64
N ALA A 70 -11.56 -20.68 -7.60
CA ALA A 70 -11.25 -22.03 -7.12
C ALA A 70 -10.46 -22.88 -8.15
N ALA A 71 -10.06 -22.30 -9.29
CA ALA A 71 -9.24 -23.00 -10.26
C ALA A 71 -7.87 -23.35 -9.67
N ASP A 72 -7.38 -24.55 -10.00
CA ASP A 72 -6.08 -25.04 -9.57
C ASP A 72 -4.97 -24.02 -9.92
N PRO A 73 -4.13 -23.58 -8.96
CA PRO A 73 -3.20 -22.48 -9.18
C PRO A 73 -2.02 -22.85 -10.09
N GLY A 74 -1.65 -24.14 -10.18
CA GLY A 74 -0.53 -24.59 -11.02
C GLY A 74 -0.95 -24.94 -12.44
N THR A 75 -2.17 -25.45 -12.62
CA THR A 75 -2.64 -26.01 -13.90
C THR A 75 -3.82 -25.26 -14.51
N GLY A 76 -4.50 -24.40 -13.74
CA GLY A 76 -5.73 -23.73 -14.17
C GLY A 76 -6.93 -24.66 -14.31
N ARG A 77 -6.87 -25.88 -13.76
CA ARG A 77 -7.95 -26.88 -13.84
C ARG A 77 -9.18 -26.41 -13.07
N LEU A 78 -10.34 -26.52 -13.72
CA LEU A 78 -11.63 -26.14 -13.17
C LEU A 78 -12.39 -27.35 -12.64
N ARG A 79 -13.15 -27.15 -11.56
CA ARG A 79 -14.09 -28.12 -10.99
C ARG A 79 -15.46 -27.45 -10.85
N GLY A 80 -16.53 -28.17 -11.19
CA GLY A 80 -17.89 -27.64 -11.13
C GLY A 80 -18.88 -28.53 -11.86
N THR A 81 -20.14 -28.12 -11.88
CA THR A 81 -21.16 -28.86 -12.63
C THR A 81 -20.94 -28.70 -14.15
N PRO A 82 -21.34 -29.69 -14.98
CA PRO A 82 -21.17 -29.60 -16.43
C PRO A 82 -21.79 -28.33 -17.05
N ALA A 83 -22.93 -27.88 -16.53
CA ALA A 83 -23.60 -26.66 -16.98
C ALA A 83 -22.79 -25.39 -16.68
N GLN A 84 -22.14 -25.33 -15.51
CA GLN A 84 -21.28 -24.20 -15.13
C GLN A 84 -20.02 -24.15 -15.99
N LEU A 85 -19.38 -25.30 -16.22
CA LEU A 85 -18.19 -25.41 -17.06
C LEU A 85 -18.49 -25.07 -18.52
N ALA A 86 -19.61 -25.56 -19.07
CA ALA A 86 -20.07 -25.21 -20.41
C ALA A 86 -20.36 -23.71 -20.57
N ALA A 87 -20.91 -23.06 -19.53
CA ALA A 87 -21.13 -21.61 -19.54
C ALA A 87 -19.83 -20.80 -19.56
N LEU A 88 -18.76 -21.27 -18.89
CA LEU A 88 -17.43 -20.66 -18.96
C LEU A 88 -16.76 -20.87 -20.33
N VAL A 89 -16.94 -22.05 -20.93
CA VAL A 89 -16.47 -22.34 -22.30
C VAL A 89 -17.16 -21.45 -23.32
N LYS A 90 -18.49 -21.27 -23.22
CA LYS A 90 -19.26 -20.38 -24.10
C LYS A 90 -18.79 -18.92 -24.02
N ARG A 91 -18.21 -18.52 -22.89
CA ARG A 91 -17.65 -17.18 -22.66
C ARG A 91 -16.17 -17.07 -23.03
N GLY A 92 -15.53 -18.14 -23.51
CA GLY A 92 -14.11 -18.16 -23.86
C GLY A 92 -13.15 -18.11 -22.67
N LEU A 93 -13.66 -18.33 -21.45
CA LEU A 93 -12.86 -18.27 -20.21
C LEU A 93 -12.29 -19.63 -19.82
N ALA A 94 -12.87 -20.70 -20.37
CA ALA A 94 -12.40 -22.06 -20.18
C ALA A 94 -12.36 -22.78 -21.53
N PHE A 95 -11.54 -23.83 -21.61
CA PHE A 95 -11.58 -24.78 -22.72
C PHE A 95 -11.66 -26.21 -22.18
N ARG A 96 -12.24 -27.10 -22.99
CA ARG A 96 -12.35 -28.54 -22.69
C ARG A 96 -11.19 -29.27 -23.35
N HIS A 97 -10.48 -30.08 -22.59
CA HIS A 97 -9.36 -30.86 -23.11
C HIS A 97 -9.86 -32.00 -24.03
N PRO A 98 -9.25 -32.20 -25.20
CA PRO A 98 -9.73 -33.18 -26.18
C PRO A 98 -9.51 -34.64 -25.73
N ARG A 99 -8.53 -34.91 -24.86
CA ARG A 99 -8.32 -36.27 -24.32
C ARG A 99 -9.25 -36.58 -23.13
N PRO A 100 -9.81 -37.79 -23.05
CA PRO A 100 -10.41 -38.31 -21.81
C PRO A 100 -9.44 -38.15 -20.65
N PRO A 101 -9.88 -37.70 -19.45
CA PRO A 101 -11.26 -37.57 -18.97
C PRO A 101 -11.98 -36.25 -19.31
N HIS A 102 -11.52 -35.49 -20.33
CA HIS A 102 -12.13 -34.24 -20.79
C HIS A 102 -12.25 -33.15 -19.72
N ASP A 103 -11.17 -32.95 -18.98
CA ASP A 103 -11.07 -31.89 -18.00
C ASP A 103 -11.19 -30.49 -18.61
N HIS A 104 -11.62 -29.53 -17.80
CA HIS A 104 -11.78 -28.13 -18.18
C HIS A 104 -10.67 -27.31 -17.55
N PHE A 105 -10.09 -26.40 -18.32
CA PHE A 105 -8.98 -25.56 -17.89
C PHE A 105 -9.27 -24.10 -18.25
N LEU A 106 -8.72 -23.18 -17.46
CA LEU A 106 -8.76 -21.75 -17.75
C LEU A 106 -8.01 -21.44 -19.04
N THR A 107 -8.55 -20.51 -19.82
CA THR A 107 -7.84 -19.87 -20.93
C THR A 107 -7.04 -18.68 -20.39
N PRO A 108 -6.10 -18.10 -21.17
CA PRO A 108 -5.45 -16.84 -20.80
C PRO A 108 -6.43 -15.69 -20.49
N ALA A 109 -7.62 -15.69 -21.11
CA ALA A 109 -8.67 -14.73 -20.79
C ALA A 109 -9.33 -15.02 -19.43
N GLY A 110 -9.48 -16.30 -19.07
CA GLY A 110 -9.93 -16.73 -17.73
C GLY A 110 -8.92 -16.38 -16.63
N HIS A 111 -7.63 -16.55 -16.89
CA HIS A 111 -6.57 -16.12 -15.97
C HIS A 111 -6.59 -14.59 -15.75
N ARG A 112 -6.69 -13.80 -16.82
CA ARG A 112 -6.83 -12.34 -16.69
C ARG A 112 -8.10 -11.93 -15.93
N ALA A 113 -9.21 -12.65 -16.11
CA ALA A 113 -10.43 -12.37 -15.37
C ALA A 113 -10.30 -12.68 -13.88
N ARG A 114 -9.56 -13.75 -13.52
CA ARG A 114 -9.21 -14.09 -12.13
C ARG A 114 -8.33 -13.00 -11.49
N GLU A 115 -7.31 -12.55 -12.22
CA GLU A 115 -6.38 -11.52 -11.74
C GLU A 115 -7.06 -10.14 -11.63
N ALA A 116 -7.85 -9.75 -12.63
CA ALA A 116 -8.55 -8.47 -12.62
C ALA A 116 -9.60 -8.38 -11.49
N GLU A 117 -10.26 -9.48 -11.12
CA GLU A 117 -11.19 -9.49 -9.98
C GLU A 117 -10.44 -9.50 -8.64
N ALA A 118 -9.28 -10.16 -8.55
CA ALA A 118 -8.41 -10.11 -7.37
C ALA A 118 -7.83 -8.71 -7.14
N GLU A 119 -7.51 -7.98 -8.20
CA GLU A 119 -7.05 -6.57 -8.16
C GLU A 119 -8.21 -5.59 -7.93
N ALA A 120 -9.43 -5.92 -8.37
CA ALA A 120 -10.62 -5.07 -8.23
C ALA A 120 -11.32 -5.16 -6.86
N ALA A 121 -10.84 -5.99 -5.93
CA ALA A 121 -11.26 -5.98 -4.53
C ALA A 121 -10.17 -5.32 -3.67
N PRO A 122 -10.50 -4.20 -2.98
CA PRO A 122 -11.31 -4.32 -1.78
C PRO A 122 -12.39 -3.24 -1.67
N GLU A 123 -13.65 -3.62 -1.85
CA GLU A 123 -14.71 -2.97 -1.07
C GLU A 123 -14.70 -3.59 0.34
N PRO A 124 -14.82 -2.80 1.41
CA PRO A 124 -14.75 -3.30 2.78
C PRO A 124 -15.95 -4.21 3.04
N VAL A 125 -15.69 -5.52 3.05
CA VAL A 125 -16.63 -6.50 3.56
C VAL A 125 -16.88 -6.14 5.02
N THR A 126 -18.09 -5.71 5.34
CA THR A 126 -18.55 -5.66 6.73
C THR A 126 -18.56 -7.09 7.23
N ALA A 127 -17.52 -7.48 7.96
CA ALA A 127 -17.46 -8.77 8.61
C ALA A 127 -18.65 -8.90 9.59
N PRO A 128 -19.28 -10.09 9.69
CA PRO A 128 -20.28 -10.32 10.71
C PRO A 128 -19.65 -10.13 12.09
N ALA A 129 -20.29 -9.33 12.94
CA ALA A 129 -19.92 -9.10 14.33
C ALA A 129 -19.88 -10.44 15.09
N GLY A 130 -18.67 -10.94 15.32
CA GLY A 130 -18.47 -12.26 15.92
C GLY A 130 -17.01 -12.55 16.28
N THR A 131 -16.29 -11.52 16.69
CA THR A 131 -15.04 -11.44 17.48
C THR A 131 -14.66 -9.98 17.34
N SER A 132 -14.83 -9.15 18.38
CA SER A 132 -14.46 -7.74 18.27
C SER A 132 -12.94 -7.66 18.09
N ALA A 133 -12.49 -7.48 16.85
CA ALA A 133 -11.10 -7.17 16.58
C ALA A 133 -10.74 -5.92 17.37
N PHE A 134 -9.68 -6.00 18.18
CA PHE A 134 -9.21 -4.86 18.96
C PHE A 134 -8.95 -3.67 18.02
N ALA A 135 -9.52 -2.51 18.34
CA ALA A 135 -9.31 -1.27 17.58
C ALA A 135 -8.60 -0.25 18.47
N ALA A 136 -7.49 0.30 17.99
CA ALA A 136 -6.79 1.40 18.66
C ALA A 136 -7.56 2.71 18.50
N ARG A 137 -7.54 3.57 19.51
CA ARG A 137 -8.25 4.85 19.44
C ARG A 137 -7.41 5.89 18.71
N VAL A 138 -7.93 6.40 17.61
CA VAL A 138 -7.33 7.43 16.75
C VAL A 138 -7.68 8.85 17.22
N GLY A 139 -8.67 9.01 18.10
CA GLY A 139 -9.12 10.30 18.62
C GLY A 139 -10.23 10.89 17.76
N GLY A 140 -11.42 10.98 18.35
CA GLY A 140 -12.65 11.42 17.70
C GLY A 140 -13.72 10.35 17.51
N GLU A 141 -13.59 9.22 18.19
CA GLU A 141 -14.63 8.21 18.29
C GLU A 141 -15.83 8.74 19.08
N HIS A 142 -17.04 8.43 18.60
CA HIS A 142 -18.29 8.73 19.30
C HIS A 142 -19.27 7.54 19.22
N PRO A 143 -19.73 6.96 20.34
CA PRO A 143 -19.26 7.22 21.71
C PRO A 143 -17.84 6.69 21.94
N ALA A 144 -17.03 7.43 22.69
CA ALA A 144 -15.69 6.99 23.05
C ALA A 144 -15.76 5.83 24.08
N PRO A 145 -14.99 4.74 23.90
CA PRO A 145 -14.86 3.69 24.92
C PRO A 145 -14.38 4.25 26.25
N GLU A 146 -14.84 3.66 27.36
CA GLU A 146 -14.38 4.04 28.70
C GLU A 146 -12.86 3.95 28.81
N SER A 147 -12.25 5.06 29.23
CA SER A 147 -10.83 5.10 29.51
C SER A 147 -10.55 4.53 30.89
N GLY A 148 -9.52 3.70 31.03
CA GLY A 148 -9.13 3.19 32.34
C GLY A 148 -8.01 2.15 32.30
N PRO A 149 -7.59 1.65 33.47
CA PRO A 149 -6.51 0.67 33.59
C PRO A 149 -6.77 -0.63 32.82
N ALA A 150 -8.04 -1.04 32.71
CA ALA A 150 -8.43 -2.23 31.94
C ALA A 150 -8.12 -2.05 30.45
N ARG A 151 -8.53 -0.93 29.86
CA ARG A 151 -8.21 -0.56 28.48
C ARG A 151 -6.72 -0.48 28.24
N LEU A 152 -5.97 0.16 29.14
CA LEU A 152 -4.51 0.26 29.01
C LEU A 152 -3.82 -1.12 29.00
N ARG A 153 -4.30 -2.09 29.79
CA ARG A 153 -3.78 -3.46 29.76
C ARG A 153 -4.05 -4.15 28.42
N GLU A 154 -5.27 -4.01 27.92
CA GLU A 154 -5.67 -4.56 26.62
C GLU A 154 -4.82 -3.98 25.48
N VAL A 155 -4.67 -2.65 25.44
CA VAL A 155 -3.86 -1.93 24.45
C VAL A 155 -2.39 -2.37 24.51
N ARG A 156 -1.83 -2.50 25.72
CA ARG A 156 -0.46 -3.01 25.88
C ARG A 156 -0.33 -4.44 25.39
N GLY A 157 -1.32 -5.30 25.62
CA GLY A 157 -1.37 -6.65 25.06
C GLY A 157 -1.39 -6.66 23.53
N ALA A 158 -2.24 -5.82 22.92
CA ALA A 158 -2.27 -5.63 21.47
C ALA A 158 -0.93 -5.12 20.92
N TRP A 159 -0.28 -4.19 21.63
CA TRP A 159 1.04 -3.69 21.27
C TRP A 159 2.14 -4.77 21.37
N GLN A 160 2.12 -5.62 22.40
CA GLN A 160 3.03 -6.77 22.47
C GLN A 160 2.81 -7.74 21.31
N GLY A 161 1.55 -8.00 20.94
CA GLY A 161 1.22 -8.76 19.73
C GLY A 161 1.77 -8.13 18.45
N MET A 162 1.76 -6.79 18.35
CA MET A 162 2.36 -6.07 17.23
C MET A 162 3.88 -6.25 17.17
N LEU A 163 4.58 -6.13 18.30
CA LEU A 163 6.02 -6.34 18.36
C LEU A 163 6.40 -7.79 18.01
N GLU A 164 5.59 -8.75 18.41
CA GLU A 164 5.77 -10.15 18.03
C GLU A 164 5.57 -10.35 16.52
N LEU A 165 4.56 -9.71 15.93
CA LEU A 165 4.37 -9.73 14.48
C LEU A 165 5.58 -9.13 13.76
N ARG A 166 6.15 -8.02 14.25
CA ARG A 166 7.40 -7.45 13.71
C ARG A 166 8.54 -8.47 13.77
N ARG A 167 8.74 -9.11 14.92
CA ARG A 167 9.78 -10.13 15.11
C ARG A 167 9.64 -11.30 14.14
N MET A 168 8.41 -11.72 13.82
CA MET A 168 8.15 -12.84 12.92
C MET A 168 8.23 -12.49 11.44
N THR A 169 7.92 -11.24 11.07
CA THR A 169 7.75 -10.83 9.66
C THR A 169 8.90 -10.01 9.11
N ASN A 170 9.66 -9.33 9.96
CA ASN A 170 10.86 -8.63 9.54
C ASN A 170 11.98 -9.65 9.25
N PRO A 171 12.70 -9.56 8.11
CA PRO A 171 13.70 -10.56 7.72
C PRO A 171 14.84 -10.78 8.73
N ASP A 172 15.16 -9.76 9.52
CA ASP A 172 16.18 -9.80 10.57
C ASP A 172 15.59 -9.95 11.98
N GLY A 173 14.27 -10.12 12.09
CA GLY A 173 13.54 -10.22 13.35
C GLY A 173 13.54 -8.93 14.18
N SER A 174 13.94 -7.79 13.60
CA SER A 174 13.96 -6.51 14.33
C SER A 174 12.55 -6.10 14.77
N THR A 175 12.40 -5.71 16.03
CA THR A 175 11.16 -5.12 16.57
C THR A 175 11.10 -3.61 16.43
N ASP A 176 12.21 -2.98 16.01
CA ASP A 176 12.37 -1.52 15.97
C ASP A 176 11.79 -0.90 14.69
N ARG A 177 11.35 -1.74 13.75
CA ARG A 177 10.83 -1.29 12.44
C ARG A 177 9.39 -1.76 12.24
N PRO A 178 8.48 -0.85 11.84
CA PRO A 178 7.12 -1.25 11.51
C PRO A 178 7.09 -2.25 10.34
N CYS A 179 6.31 -3.31 10.52
CA CYS A 179 6.15 -4.40 9.56
C CYS A 179 5.13 -4.08 8.45
N GLY A 180 4.94 -5.02 7.52
CA GLY A 180 4.01 -4.84 6.38
C GLY A 180 2.55 -4.56 6.79
N TRP A 181 2.07 -5.19 7.87
CA TRP A 181 0.72 -4.93 8.38
C TRP A 181 0.56 -3.48 8.85
N GLU A 182 1.54 -2.95 9.57
CA GLU A 182 1.50 -1.57 10.08
C GLU A 182 1.54 -0.55 8.95
N ARG A 183 2.23 -0.86 7.84
CA ARG A 183 2.23 -0.03 6.64
C ARG A 183 0.90 -0.05 5.88
N ALA A 184 0.17 -1.16 5.93
CA ALA A 184 -1.17 -1.23 5.37
C ALA A 184 -2.21 -0.51 6.24
N GLN A 185 -1.92 -0.32 7.53
CA GLN A 185 -2.85 0.24 8.52
C GLN A 185 -2.18 1.37 9.34
N VAL A 186 -1.56 2.35 8.66
CA VAL A 186 -0.69 3.35 9.30
C VAL A 186 -1.37 4.17 10.40
N VAL A 187 -2.64 4.55 10.22
CA VAL A 187 -3.38 5.31 11.24
C VAL A 187 -3.57 4.49 12.51
N GLN A 188 -4.00 3.24 12.35
CA GLN A 188 -4.23 2.32 13.47
C GLN A 188 -2.92 1.96 14.18
N ALA A 189 -1.85 1.73 13.42
CA ALA A 189 -0.54 1.42 13.98
C ALA A 189 0.04 2.59 14.80
N ALA A 190 -0.06 3.83 14.30
CA ALA A 190 0.38 5.00 15.04
C ALA A 190 -0.47 5.24 16.30
N ALA A 191 -1.80 5.13 16.19
CA ALA A 191 -2.71 5.24 17.32
C ALA A 191 -2.43 4.18 18.39
N LEU A 192 -2.16 2.93 18.00
CA LEU A 192 -1.84 1.84 18.91
C LEU A 192 -0.57 2.13 19.71
N ALA A 193 0.50 2.60 19.04
CA ALA A 193 1.75 2.95 19.70
C ALA A 193 1.57 4.07 20.73
N LEU A 194 0.78 5.09 20.38
CA LEU A 194 0.48 6.22 21.25
C LEU A 194 -0.37 5.78 22.46
N GLU A 195 -1.43 5.02 22.23
CA GLU A 195 -2.31 4.54 23.31
C GLU A 195 -1.56 3.59 24.26
N ALA A 196 -0.69 2.72 23.73
CA ALA A 196 0.11 1.77 24.52
C ALA A 196 1.11 2.49 25.44
N ALA A 197 1.66 3.62 24.99
CA ALA A 197 2.52 4.49 25.77
C ALA A 197 1.75 5.36 26.78
N GLY A 198 0.42 5.31 26.77
CA GLY A 198 -0.44 6.02 27.72
C GLY A 198 -0.82 7.43 27.28
N HIS A 199 -0.59 7.82 26.03
CA HIS A 199 -1.15 9.06 25.50
C HIS A 199 -2.68 8.96 25.48
N ARG A 200 -3.36 10.07 25.81
CA ARG A 200 -4.82 10.10 25.83
C ARG A 200 -5.35 10.44 24.43
N PRO A 201 -6.22 9.61 23.83
CA PRO A 201 -6.90 9.99 22.58
C PRO A 201 -7.88 11.13 22.84
N ALA A 202 -8.02 12.04 21.89
CA ALA A 202 -8.98 13.13 21.98
C ALA A 202 -10.41 12.59 21.98
N THR A 203 -11.21 13.04 22.95
CA THR A 203 -12.66 12.80 23.05
C THR A 203 -13.41 14.11 22.91
N ASP A 204 -14.74 14.05 22.70
CA ASP A 204 -15.54 15.27 22.61
C ASP A 204 -15.44 16.07 23.91
N GLY A 205 -14.89 17.28 23.83
CA GLY A 205 -14.74 18.20 24.96
C GLY A 205 -13.45 18.05 25.78
N GLU A 206 -12.61 17.03 25.54
CA GLU A 206 -11.32 16.87 26.23
C GLU A 206 -10.14 16.86 25.26
N GLY A 207 -9.03 17.48 25.69
CA GLY A 207 -7.78 17.45 24.94
C GLY A 207 -7.17 16.06 24.86
N GLY A 208 -6.48 15.77 23.76
CA GLY A 208 -5.78 14.51 23.54
C GLY A 208 -5.18 14.44 22.14
N TYR A 209 -4.50 13.35 21.83
CA TYR A 209 -3.98 13.16 20.48
C TYR A 209 -5.09 12.82 19.49
N ARG A 210 -4.89 13.23 18.24
CA ARG A 210 -5.74 12.83 17.12
C ARG A 210 -4.86 12.42 15.94
N VAL A 211 -4.99 11.19 15.48
CA VAL A 211 -4.30 10.65 14.31
C VAL A 211 -5.23 10.74 13.11
N ARG A 212 -4.73 11.28 12.00
CA ARG A 212 -5.47 11.41 10.74
C ARG A 212 -4.63 10.90 9.58
N GLU A 213 -5.33 10.42 8.56
CA GLU A 213 -4.73 10.16 7.26
C GLU A 213 -4.19 11.44 6.64
N THR A 214 -3.20 11.30 5.77
CA THR A 214 -2.70 12.40 4.95
C THR A 214 -2.73 12.01 3.48
N PRO A 215 -2.72 12.99 2.55
CA PRO A 215 -2.56 12.69 1.13
C PRO A 215 -1.22 12.03 0.77
N GLN A 216 -0.24 12.09 1.67
CA GLN A 216 1.06 11.46 1.45
C GLN A 216 0.97 9.96 1.81
N PRO A 217 1.37 9.06 0.90
CA PRO A 217 1.31 7.63 1.16
C PRO A 217 2.22 7.26 2.35
N GLU A 218 1.76 6.31 3.15
CA GLU A 218 2.45 5.82 4.36
C GLU A 218 2.77 6.93 5.38
N ALA A 219 2.04 8.04 5.37
CA ALA A 219 2.21 9.12 6.35
C ALA A 219 0.91 9.46 7.07
N VAL A 220 1.01 9.71 8.37
CA VAL A 220 -0.10 10.10 9.24
C VAL A 220 0.16 11.47 9.86
N ALA A 221 -0.90 12.25 10.05
CA ALA A 221 -0.86 13.50 10.78
C ALA A 221 -1.30 13.27 12.22
N VAL A 222 -0.47 13.66 13.20
CA VAL A 222 -0.81 13.58 14.62
C VAL A 222 -0.94 14.99 15.17
N TYR A 223 -2.12 15.28 15.72
CA TYR A 223 -2.43 16.52 16.42
C TYR A 223 -2.44 16.26 17.92
N ALA A 224 -2.11 17.27 18.72
CA ALA A 224 -2.16 17.25 20.17
C ALA A 224 -2.54 18.66 20.67
N PRO A 225 -3.08 18.81 21.90
CA PRO A 225 -3.61 20.09 22.38
C PRO A 225 -2.52 21.16 22.55
N ASP A 226 -1.30 20.76 22.88
CA ASP A 226 -0.18 21.66 23.15
C ASP A 226 1.14 21.09 22.62
N GLY A 227 2.18 21.94 22.61
CA GLY A 227 3.49 21.58 22.06
C GLY A 227 4.29 20.57 22.88
N GLU A 228 4.03 20.43 24.19
CA GLU A 228 4.67 19.41 25.04
C GLU A 228 4.06 18.03 24.76
N SER A 229 2.74 17.94 24.75
CA SER A 229 1.99 16.75 24.33
C SER A 229 2.42 16.29 22.92
N LEU A 230 2.60 17.25 22.00
CA LEU A 230 3.06 16.96 20.65
C LEU A 230 4.51 16.40 20.64
N ARG A 231 5.43 16.96 21.44
CA ARG A 231 6.80 16.43 21.57
C ARG A 231 6.81 15.03 22.19
N ALA A 232 5.97 14.77 23.18
CA ALA A 232 5.86 13.46 23.82
C ALA A 232 5.33 12.39 22.83
N CYS A 233 4.35 12.76 22.00
CA CYS A 233 3.88 11.90 20.90
C CYS A 233 5.02 11.61 19.90
N ALA A 234 5.81 12.64 19.52
CA ALA A 234 6.94 12.48 18.61
C ALA A 234 7.97 11.48 19.15
N ALA A 235 8.41 11.65 20.40
CA ALA A 235 9.38 10.76 21.02
C ALA A 235 8.89 9.30 21.09
N THR A 236 7.59 9.11 21.35
CA THR A 236 6.96 7.79 21.38
C THR A 236 6.96 7.12 20.02
N LEU A 237 6.56 7.86 18.98
CA LEU A 237 6.55 7.35 17.62
C LEU A 237 7.96 7.06 17.10
N GLU A 238 8.94 7.92 17.42
CA GLU A 238 10.34 7.69 17.08
C GLU A 238 10.89 6.42 17.74
N GLY A 239 10.60 6.21 19.03
CA GLY A 239 10.95 4.97 19.75
C GLY A 239 10.23 3.73 19.20
N ALA A 240 9.06 3.91 18.60
CA ALA A 240 8.30 2.84 17.95
C ALA A 240 8.74 2.55 16.50
N GLY A 241 9.77 3.24 15.99
CA GLY A 241 10.32 3.01 14.65
C GLY A 241 9.78 3.94 13.57
N TRP A 242 9.21 5.09 13.93
CA TRP A 242 8.69 6.07 12.99
C TRP A 242 9.70 7.21 12.77
N GLN A 243 9.62 7.84 11.61
CA GLN A 243 10.26 9.12 11.29
C GLN A 243 9.22 10.20 11.50
N VAL A 244 9.56 11.23 12.28
CA VAL A 244 8.60 12.25 12.69
C VAL A 244 9.16 13.63 12.35
N GLY A 245 8.33 14.48 11.74
CA GLY A 245 8.62 15.89 11.51
C GLY A 245 7.51 16.78 12.06
N ALA A 246 7.86 17.89 12.70
CA ALA A 246 6.88 18.87 13.18
C ALA A 246 6.57 19.91 12.10
N TYR A 247 5.28 20.14 11.86
CA TYR A 247 4.77 21.08 10.87
C TYR A 247 3.75 22.03 11.51
N THR A 248 3.57 23.17 10.85
CA THR A 248 2.54 24.15 11.22
C THR A 248 1.69 24.39 9.99
N GLU A 249 0.38 24.17 10.13
CA GLU A 249 -0.55 24.39 9.04
C GLU A 249 -0.61 25.89 8.69
N PRO A 250 -0.45 26.30 7.42
CA PRO A 250 -0.36 27.72 7.07
C PRO A 250 -1.60 28.54 7.42
N ARG A 251 -2.80 27.96 7.29
CA ARG A 251 -4.08 28.67 7.45
C ARG A 251 -4.54 28.76 8.90
N THR A 252 -4.52 27.63 9.61
CA THR A 252 -5.02 27.53 10.98
C THR A 252 -3.94 27.80 12.03
N ARG A 253 -2.66 27.81 11.60
CA ARG A 253 -1.48 27.79 12.48
C ARG A 253 -1.45 26.60 13.45
N ALA A 254 -2.29 25.59 13.22
CA ALA A 254 -2.29 24.39 14.03
C ALA A 254 -0.97 23.64 13.84
N ARG A 255 -0.35 23.25 14.96
CA ARG A 255 0.87 22.44 14.96
C ARG A 255 0.49 20.98 14.91
N TYR A 256 1.19 20.21 14.09
CA TYR A 256 0.99 18.77 13.97
C TYR A 256 2.30 18.07 13.66
N LEU A 257 2.34 16.76 13.89
CA LEU A 257 3.42 15.89 13.45
C LEU A 257 3.02 15.20 12.16
N LEU A 258 3.95 15.11 11.22
CA LEU A 258 3.86 14.18 10.12
C LEU A 258 4.77 12.99 10.46
N ALA A 259 4.18 11.79 10.57
CA ALA A 259 4.89 10.58 10.94
C ALA A 259 4.80 9.53 9.83
N SER A 260 5.93 8.90 9.50
CA SER A 260 6.03 7.83 8.50
C SER A 260 6.85 6.65 9.04
N PRO A 261 6.51 5.39 8.74
CA PRO A 261 7.30 4.23 9.15
C PRO A 261 8.72 4.22 8.57
N ARG A 262 9.77 4.05 9.39
CA ARG A 262 11.16 3.91 8.93
C ARG A 262 11.29 2.74 7.98
N ARG A 263 12.04 2.91 6.87
CA ARG A 263 12.25 1.85 5.86
C ARG A 263 13.53 1.04 6.06
N VAL A 264 14.50 1.53 6.83
CA VAL A 264 15.83 0.95 7.02
C VAL A 264 16.19 0.88 8.49
#